data_AF-A0A0A2I9H0-F1
#
_entry.id   AF-A0A0A2I9H0-F1
#
_cell.length_a   1.000
_cell.length_b   1.000
_cell.length_c   1.000
_cell.angle_alpha   90.00
_cell.angle_beta   90.00
_cell.angle_gamma   90.00
#
_symmetry.space_group_name_H-M   'P 1'
#
loop_
_entity.id
_entity.type
_entity.pdbx_description
1 polymer ?
#
loop_
_entity_poly.entity_id
_entity_poly.type
_entity_poly.pdbx_seq_one_letter_code
_entity_poly.pdbx_strand_id
1 'polypeptide(L)'
;MTSAAETDLTPSAGLAQTIRDNFMDLMGSVLQSLPVVGIAEHCIELYMQYTFPTAPIVHEPTLRAVARRFFSEIDVTELFRANTHQEEVTLMRNFALITGLCAAVASTIPQSILQYRELIGNICLNSSREMLKIIEDFDVEHPNSTSISTRILHTVALQNITGTAQLAREETFKSHDALEAQLLRHIYWQMYAADQASVCLRNRPFHLHDLLYDEEPTIGRPTAELLIPQIDMSKASYDEILERRLLVGFYFLPRLWSSAASLIYELKIHGKGNRNVEKTQLTHFYMEFLDIMDDLPTWLQAANIIISPNDGNAAQFQKTAFWVQRCTILVTFQCLRLVILQQCIESKLCDIMGLNDQPLTLELTKIGMIHDFVQTLHDIPFVYLQVKGEPTVERIRRVGSIILEILDNAINERIRIRAEHYFTRLLDILARLDSKSSDVLVELRESSQARIGIRLHEQLAL
;
A
#
# COMPACT_ATOMS: atom_id res chain seq x y z
N MET A 1 -49.73 -34.20 2.07
CA MET A 1 -48.85 -34.96 1.15
C MET A 1 -48.85 -34.28 -0.19
N THR A 2 -47.88 -33.41 -0.42
CA THR A 2 -47.35 -33.05 -1.74
C THR A 2 -46.03 -32.36 -1.50
N SER A 3 -44.98 -33.15 -1.71
CA SER A 3 -43.56 -32.82 -1.74
C SER A 3 -43.30 -31.56 -2.58
N ALA A 4 -42.91 -30.46 -1.93
CA ALA A 4 -42.14 -29.42 -2.58
C ALA A 4 -40.67 -29.85 -2.48
N ALA A 5 -40.09 -30.14 -3.64
CA ALA A 5 -38.69 -30.52 -3.78
C ALA A 5 -37.80 -29.42 -3.16
N GLU A 6 -37.00 -29.81 -2.17
CA GLU A 6 -35.77 -29.13 -1.82
C GLU A 6 -34.91 -29.08 -3.09
N THR A 7 -34.80 -27.90 -3.67
CA THR A 7 -33.85 -27.62 -4.75
C THR A 7 -32.44 -27.86 -4.21
N ASP A 8 -31.76 -28.83 -4.83
CA ASP A 8 -30.38 -29.26 -4.60
C ASP A 8 -29.45 -28.13 -4.16
N LEU A 9 -28.85 -28.31 -2.97
CA LEU A 9 -27.66 -27.59 -2.52
C LEU A 9 -26.52 -27.82 -3.52
N THR A 10 -25.90 -26.72 -3.95
CA THR A 10 -24.97 -26.60 -5.08
C THR A 10 -23.66 -27.41 -4.93
N PRO A 11 -23.04 -27.87 -6.04
CA PRO A 11 -21.79 -28.66 -6.07
C PRO A 11 -20.50 -27.88 -5.71
N SER A 12 -20.60 -26.86 -4.84
CA SER A 12 -19.54 -25.89 -4.54
C SER A 12 -18.30 -26.51 -3.89
N ALA A 13 -18.47 -27.40 -2.91
CA ALA A 13 -17.35 -28.07 -2.24
C ALA A 13 -16.53 -28.99 -3.17
N GLY A 14 -17.18 -29.64 -4.15
CA GLY A 14 -16.50 -30.48 -5.15
C GLY A 14 -15.68 -29.67 -6.16
N LEU A 15 -16.20 -28.50 -6.57
CA LEU A 15 -15.46 -27.56 -7.40
C LEU A 15 -14.27 -26.96 -6.63
N ALA A 16 -14.47 -26.59 -5.37
CA ALA A 16 -13.41 -26.07 -4.50
C ALA A 16 -12.27 -27.09 -4.31
N GLN A 17 -12.61 -28.37 -4.11
CA GLN A 17 -11.64 -29.45 -4.04
C GLN A 17 -10.83 -29.56 -5.34
N THR A 18 -11.49 -29.55 -6.51
CA THR A 18 -10.84 -29.57 -7.82
C THR A 18 -9.85 -28.41 -8.00
N ILE A 19 -10.22 -27.18 -7.60
CA ILE A 19 -9.31 -26.01 -7.66
C ILE A 19 -8.08 -26.24 -6.79
N ARG A 20 -8.27 -26.74 -5.57
CA ARG A 20 -7.16 -27.04 -4.66
C ARG A 20 -6.24 -28.12 -5.22
N ASP A 21 -6.79 -29.19 -5.78
CA ASP A 21 -5.98 -30.30 -6.30
C ASP A 21 -5.18 -29.87 -7.53
N ASN A 22 -5.81 -29.12 -8.45
CA ASN A 22 -5.10 -28.48 -9.57
C ASN A 22 -3.99 -27.53 -9.08
N PHE A 23 -4.25 -26.76 -8.03
CA PHE A 23 -3.24 -25.89 -7.42
C PHE A 23 -2.05 -26.69 -6.87
N MET A 24 -2.31 -27.78 -6.15
CA MET A 24 -1.25 -28.63 -5.58
C MET A 24 -0.42 -29.31 -6.68
N ASP A 25 -1.06 -29.79 -7.74
CA ASP A 25 -0.38 -30.40 -8.89
C ASP A 25 0.51 -29.39 -9.62
N LEU A 26 -0.02 -28.19 -9.89
CA LEU A 26 0.75 -27.12 -10.53
C LEU A 26 1.95 -26.71 -9.66
N MET A 27 1.73 -26.46 -8.37
CA MET A 27 2.79 -26.09 -7.44
C MET A 27 3.85 -27.19 -7.32
N GLY A 28 3.44 -28.45 -7.21
CA GLY A 28 4.34 -29.61 -7.14
C GLY A 28 5.14 -29.81 -8.42
N SER A 29 4.54 -29.55 -9.58
CA SER A 29 5.23 -29.66 -10.88
C SER A 29 6.34 -28.61 -11.05
N VAL A 30 6.11 -27.40 -10.54
CA VAL A 30 7.00 -26.25 -10.68
C VAL A 30 8.06 -26.21 -9.58
N LEU A 31 7.75 -26.71 -8.37
CA LEU A 31 8.63 -26.66 -7.19
C LEU A 31 8.87 -28.05 -6.59
N GLN A 32 9.41 -28.95 -7.40
CA GLN A 32 9.64 -30.37 -7.09
C GLN A 32 10.47 -30.67 -5.83
N SER A 33 11.16 -29.68 -5.27
CA SER A 33 12.06 -29.82 -4.11
C SER A 33 11.52 -29.18 -2.82
N LEU A 34 10.41 -28.45 -2.88
CA LEU A 34 9.88 -27.70 -1.73
C LEU A 34 8.41 -28.08 -1.46
N PRO A 35 8.06 -28.45 -0.22
CA PRO A 35 6.68 -28.74 0.11
C PRO A 35 5.82 -27.46 0.02
N VAL A 36 4.62 -27.58 -0.54
CA VAL A 36 3.70 -26.44 -0.76
C VAL A 36 3.36 -25.73 0.55
N VAL A 37 3.19 -26.48 1.64
CA VAL A 37 3.00 -25.91 2.99
C VAL A 37 4.19 -25.06 3.44
N GLY A 38 5.43 -25.50 3.16
CA GLY A 38 6.64 -24.75 3.49
C GLY A 38 6.75 -23.45 2.70
N ILE A 39 6.36 -23.48 1.42
CA ILE A 39 6.28 -22.28 0.58
C ILE A 39 5.27 -21.29 1.15
N ALA A 40 4.08 -21.76 1.54
CA ALA A 40 3.06 -20.91 2.15
C ALA A 40 3.50 -20.34 3.50
N GLU A 41 4.13 -21.14 4.36
CA GLU A 41 4.67 -20.67 5.65
C GLU A 41 5.76 -19.60 5.46
N HIS A 42 6.64 -19.76 4.46
CA HIS A 42 7.63 -18.76 4.11
C HIS A 42 7.00 -17.46 3.57
N CYS A 43 5.97 -17.57 2.73
CA CYS A 43 5.20 -16.40 2.28
C CYS A 43 4.54 -15.66 3.46
N ILE A 44 3.97 -16.38 4.42
CA ILE A 44 3.43 -15.78 5.65
C ILE A 44 4.54 -15.04 6.41
N GLU A 45 5.71 -15.64 6.60
CA GLU A 45 6.83 -14.98 7.29
C GLU A 45 7.26 -13.67 6.61
N LEU A 46 7.41 -13.70 5.28
CA LEU A 46 7.76 -12.52 4.50
C LEU A 46 6.67 -11.46 4.58
N TYR A 47 5.39 -11.85 4.52
CA TYR A 47 4.28 -10.92 4.71
C TYR A 47 4.34 -10.25 6.09
N MET A 48 4.52 -11.03 7.15
CA MET A 48 4.58 -10.52 8.52
C MET A 48 5.79 -9.60 8.75
N GLN A 49 6.91 -9.86 8.07
CA GLN A 49 8.12 -9.06 8.18
C GLN A 49 8.04 -7.74 7.39
N TYR A 50 7.46 -7.77 6.19
CA TYR A 50 7.60 -6.69 5.21
C TYR A 50 6.31 -5.95 4.82
N THR A 51 5.14 -6.58 5.00
CA THR A 51 3.86 -6.02 4.57
C THR A 51 2.97 -5.69 5.75
N PHE A 52 2.83 -6.61 6.69
CA PHE A 52 2.05 -6.44 7.92
C PHE A 52 2.35 -5.13 8.68
N PRO A 53 3.61 -4.66 8.80
CA PRO A 53 3.91 -3.40 9.48
C PRO A 53 3.16 -2.18 8.91
N THR A 54 2.77 -2.22 7.63
CA THR A 54 2.04 -1.12 6.98
C THR A 54 0.64 -1.51 6.52
N ALA A 55 0.25 -2.78 6.68
CA ALA A 55 -1.05 -3.30 6.28
C ALA A 55 -1.41 -4.53 7.16
N PRO A 56 -1.78 -4.33 8.44
CA PRO A 56 -2.07 -5.42 9.39
C PRO A 56 -3.51 -5.94 9.21
N ILE A 57 -3.79 -6.52 8.03
CA ILE A 57 -5.14 -6.95 7.60
C ILE A 57 -5.37 -8.46 7.73
N VAL A 58 -4.46 -9.18 8.38
CA VAL A 58 -4.55 -10.64 8.55
C VAL A 58 -4.24 -11.05 9.98
N HIS A 59 -4.73 -12.22 10.38
CA HIS A 59 -4.41 -12.88 11.64
C HIS A 59 -3.43 -14.05 11.38
N GLU A 60 -2.18 -13.92 11.83
CA GLU A 60 -1.11 -14.89 11.53
C GLU A 60 -1.44 -16.31 12.00
N PRO A 61 -1.94 -16.55 13.23
CA PRO A 61 -2.27 -17.91 13.67
C PRO A 61 -3.31 -18.58 12.77
N THR A 62 -4.32 -17.84 12.30
CA THR A 62 -5.33 -18.36 11.37
C THR A 62 -4.69 -18.73 10.04
N LEU A 63 -3.84 -17.87 9.48
CA LEU A 63 -3.15 -18.15 8.22
C LEU A 63 -2.29 -19.42 8.29
N ARG A 64 -1.55 -19.61 9.39
CA ARG A 64 -0.72 -20.81 9.59
C ARG A 64 -1.57 -22.07 9.71
N ALA A 65 -2.68 -22.01 10.44
CA ALA A 65 -3.61 -23.13 10.54
C ALA A 65 -4.23 -23.49 9.18
N VAL A 66 -4.61 -22.47 8.40
CA VAL A 66 -5.17 -22.61 7.05
C VAL A 66 -4.15 -23.21 6.07
N ALA A 67 -2.91 -22.71 6.08
CA ALA A 67 -1.83 -23.24 5.23
C ALA A 67 -1.58 -24.73 5.50
N ARG A 68 -1.52 -25.12 6.79
CA ARG A 68 -1.38 -26.52 7.18
C ARG A 68 -2.57 -27.35 6.73
N ARG A 69 -3.80 -26.85 6.88
CA ARG A 69 -5.01 -27.59 6.47
C ARG A 69 -5.02 -27.91 4.97
N PHE A 70 -4.73 -26.93 4.11
CA PHE A 70 -4.93 -27.10 2.67
C PHE A 70 -3.70 -27.62 1.92
N PHE A 71 -2.49 -27.39 2.44
CA PHE A 71 -1.24 -27.67 1.72
C PHE A 71 -0.37 -28.77 2.33
N SER A 72 -0.78 -29.38 3.44
CA SER A 72 -0.11 -30.59 3.93
C SER A 72 -0.32 -31.77 2.97
N GLU A 73 0.68 -32.65 2.88
CA GLU A 73 0.68 -33.85 2.02
C GLU A 73 -0.27 -34.96 2.49
N ILE A 74 -1.04 -34.73 3.56
CA ILE A 74 -2.03 -35.69 4.04
C ILE A 74 -3.22 -35.66 3.07
N ASP A 75 -3.45 -36.79 2.42
CA ASP A 75 -4.54 -37.00 1.47
C ASP A 75 -5.88 -37.04 2.22
N VAL A 76 -6.42 -35.85 2.50
CA VAL A 76 -7.75 -35.69 3.09
C VAL A 76 -8.71 -35.40 1.95
N THR A 77 -9.48 -36.41 1.55
CA THR A 77 -10.66 -36.20 0.72
C THR A 77 -11.68 -35.40 1.53
N GLU A 78 -12.25 -34.35 0.93
CA GLU A 78 -13.32 -33.51 1.51
C GLU A 78 -12.88 -32.36 2.44
N LEU A 79 -11.77 -31.66 2.11
CA LEU A 79 -11.28 -30.51 2.89
C LEU A 79 -12.26 -29.32 2.97
N PHE A 80 -13.18 -29.21 2.02
CA PHE A 80 -14.15 -28.12 1.92
C PHE A 80 -15.56 -28.49 2.39
N ARG A 81 -15.83 -29.76 2.71
CA ARG A 81 -17.14 -30.16 3.24
C ARG A 81 -17.26 -29.76 4.70
N ALA A 82 -18.43 -29.24 5.05
CA ALA A 82 -18.76 -28.86 6.41
C ALA A 82 -20.24 -29.14 6.70
N ASN A 83 -20.66 -28.92 7.96
CA ASN A 83 -22.04 -29.22 8.37
C ASN A 83 -23.01 -28.16 7.85
N THR A 84 -22.51 -26.97 7.54
CA THR A 84 -23.31 -25.84 7.06
C THR A 84 -22.65 -25.19 5.85
N HIS A 85 -23.47 -24.64 4.95
CA HIS A 85 -22.97 -23.91 3.79
C HIS A 85 -22.07 -22.71 4.18
N GLN A 86 -22.37 -22.05 5.30
CA GLN A 86 -21.56 -20.96 5.84
C GLN A 86 -20.12 -21.39 6.16
N GLU A 87 -19.96 -22.58 6.74
CA GLU A 87 -18.65 -23.15 7.05
C GLU A 87 -17.90 -23.54 5.78
N GLU A 88 -18.59 -24.09 4.76
CA GLU A 88 -17.99 -24.38 3.46
C GLU A 88 -17.46 -23.10 2.78
N VAL A 89 -18.27 -22.05 2.76
CA VAL A 89 -17.86 -20.72 2.26
C VAL A 89 -16.66 -20.19 3.05
N THR A 90 -16.65 -20.36 4.37
CA THR A 90 -15.52 -19.95 5.22
C THR A 90 -14.23 -20.69 4.84
N LEU A 91 -14.31 -21.98 4.55
CA LEU A 91 -13.18 -22.77 4.06
C LEU A 91 -12.69 -22.29 2.69
N MET A 92 -13.60 -21.99 1.77
CA MET A 92 -13.28 -21.42 0.45
C MET A 92 -12.62 -20.05 0.56
N ARG A 93 -13.14 -19.16 1.43
CA ARG A 93 -12.53 -17.85 1.76
C ARG A 93 -11.12 -18.01 2.31
N ASN A 94 -10.92 -18.94 3.24
CA ASN A 94 -9.61 -19.19 3.83
C ASN A 94 -8.58 -19.66 2.79
N PHE A 95 -8.97 -20.58 1.89
CA PHE A 95 -8.12 -21.00 0.78
C PHE A 95 -7.79 -19.82 -0.15
N ALA A 96 -8.80 -19.03 -0.51
CA ALA A 96 -8.61 -17.85 -1.35
C ALA A 96 -7.67 -16.84 -0.69
N LEU A 97 -7.79 -16.61 0.62
CA LEU A 97 -6.93 -15.69 1.36
C LEU A 97 -5.47 -16.13 1.35
N ILE A 98 -5.18 -17.39 1.69
CA ILE A 98 -3.77 -17.84 1.78
C ILE A 98 -3.09 -17.85 0.40
N THR A 99 -3.81 -18.26 -0.64
CA THR A 99 -3.30 -18.23 -2.02
C THR A 99 -3.15 -16.77 -2.51
N GLY A 100 -4.10 -15.89 -2.18
CA GLY A 100 -4.02 -14.46 -2.46
C GLY A 100 -2.83 -13.80 -1.75
N LEU A 101 -2.54 -14.19 -0.51
CA LEU A 101 -1.37 -13.72 0.24
C LEU A 101 -0.07 -14.15 -0.43
N CYS A 102 0.07 -15.43 -0.80
CA CYS A 102 1.23 -15.93 -1.53
C CYS A 102 1.45 -15.17 -2.84
N ALA A 103 0.37 -14.87 -3.59
CA ALA A 103 0.45 -14.06 -4.80
C ALA A 103 0.93 -12.63 -4.53
N ALA A 104 0.36 -11.97 -3.52
CA ALA A 104 0.77 -10.62 -3.12
C ALA A 104 2.25 -10.58 -2.71
N VAL A 105 2.71 -11.53 -1.90
CA VAL A 105 4.11 -11.66 -1.48
C VAL A 105 5.01 -11.90 -2.69
N ALA A 106 4.68 -12.84 -3.57
CA ALA A 106 5.44 -13.11 -4.79
C ALA A 106 5.53 -11.89 -5.71
N SER A 107 4.48 -11.06 -5.79
CA SER A 107 4.50 -9.84 -6.59
C SER A 107 5.32 -8.69 -5.97
N THR A 108 5.53 -8.71 -4.65
CA THR A 108 6.07 -7.57 -3.89
C THR A 108 7.52 -7.80 -3.45
N ILE A 109 7.84 -9.02 -3.02
CA ILE A 109 9.17 -9.35 -2.49
C ILE A 109 10.16 -9.55 -3.64
N PRO A 110 11.37 -8.94 -3.60
CA PRO A 110 12.35 -9.07 -4.67
C PRO A 110 12.91 -10.50 -4.76
N GLN A 111 13.40 -10.86 -5.94
CA GLN A 111 13.95 -12.19 -6.23
C GLN A 111 15.15 -12.55 -5.33
N SER A 112 15.90 -11.55 -4.86
CA SER A 112 17.00 -11.74 -3.91
C SER A 112 16.55 -12.30 -2.56
N ILE A 113 15.28 -12.10 -2.19
CA ILE A 113 14.68 -12.64 -0.96
C ILE A 113 13.85 -13.88 -1.28
N LEU A 114 12.99 -13.81 -2.32
CA LEU A 114 12.11 -14.90 -2.73
C LEU A 114 12.44 -15.38 -4.14
N GLN A 115 13.33 -16.36 -4.25
CA GLN A 115 13.93 -16.79 -5.52
C GLN A 115 12.92 -17.35 -6.52
N TYR A 116 11.87 -18.03 -6.03
CA TYR A 116 10.84 -18.68 -6.85
C TYR A 116 9.59 -17.81 -7.06
N ARG A 117 9.68 -16.50 -6.81
CA ARG A 117 8.51 -15.59 -6.87
C ARG A 117 7.74 -15.64 -8.19
N GLU A 118 8.43 -15.67 -9.33
CA GLU A 118 7.81 -15.64 -10.67
C GLU A 118 7.06 -16.93 -10.98
N LEU A 119 7.53 -18.03 -10.41
CA LEU A 119 6.98 -19.36 -10.59
C LEU A 119 5.62 -19.51 -9.89
N ILE A 120 5.46 -18.91 -8.71
CA ILE A 120 4.27 -19.10 -7.87
C ILE A 120 3.23 -17.98 -8.02
N GLY A 121 3.63 -16.77 -8.38
CA GLY A 121 2.77 -15.58 -8.29
C GLY A 121 1.45 -15.71 -9.06
N ASN A 122 1.52 -16.12 -10.34
CA ASN A 122 0.33 -16.28 -11.17
C ASN A 122 -0.51 -17.51 -10.79
N ILE A 123 0.13 -18.62 -10.39
CA ILE A 123 -0.56 -19.83 -9.95
C ILE A 123 -1.42 -19.49 -8.72
N CYS A 124 -0.79 -18.90 -7.70
CA CYS A 124 -1.46 -18.46 -6.49
C CYS A 124 -2.59 -17.45 -6.76
N LEU A 125 -2.37 -16.46 -7.63
CA LEU A 125 -3.38 -15.45 -7.95
C LEU A 125 -4.60 -16.07 -8.65
N ASN A 126 -4.36 -16.93 -9.64
CA ASN A 126 -5.43 -17.56 -10.40
C ASN A 126 -6.27 -18.49 -9.53
N SER A 127 -5.64 -19.37 -8.75
CA SER A 127 -6.37 -20.28 -7.86
C SER A 127 -7.17 -19.54 -6.80
N SER A 128 -6.65 -18.42 -6.28
CA SER A 128 -7.39 -17.56 -5.36
C SER A 128 -8.64 -16.95 -6.01
N ARG A 129 -8.52 -16.43 -7.24
CA ARG A 129 -9.64 -15.85 -7.99
C ARG A 129 -10.69 -16.89 -8.40
N GLU A 130 -10.25 -18.06 -8.83
CA GLU A 130 -11.16 -19.17 -9.16
C GLU A 130 -11.94 -19.62 -7.93
N MET A 131 -11.31 -19.67 -6.75
CA MET A 131 -11.99 -20.00 -5.50
C MET A 131 -13.04 -18.94 -5.12
N LEU A 132 -12.69 -17.64 -5.20
CA LEU A 132 -13.66 -16.57 -4.93
C LEU A 132 -14.85 -16.61 -5.89
N LYS A 133 -14.63 -17.00 -7.15
CA LYS A 133 -15.70 -17.10 -8.15
C LYS A 133 -16.77 -18.13 -7.79
N ILE A 134 -16.42 -19.18 -7.04
CA ILE A 134 -17.40 -20.17 -6.56
C ILE A 134 -18.38 -19.54 -5.57
N ILE A 135 -17.91 -18.60 -4.76
CA ILE A 135 -18.65 -17.99 -3.66
C ILE A 135 -19.05 -16.53 -3.94
N GLU A 136 -18.91 -16.05 -5.18
CA GLU A 136 -18.98 -14.64 -5.51
C GLU A 136 -20.29 -13.98 -5.05
N ASP A 137 -21.43 -14.55 -5.43
CA ASP A 137 -22.75 -14.02 -5.06
C ASP A 137 -22.93 -13.95 -3.54
N PHE A 138 -22.60 -15.05 -2.85
CA PHE A 138 -22.68 -15.12 -1.39
C PHE A 138 -21.71 -14.13 -0.72
N ASP A 139 -20.51 -14.00 -1.25
CA ASP A 139 -19.45 -13.20 -0.68
C ASP A 139 -19.69 -11.70 -0.81
N VAL A 140 -20.34 -11.28 -1.90
CA VAL A 140 -20.79 -9.90 -2.11
C VAL A 140 -21.97 -9.56 -1.21
N GLU A 141 -22.91 -10.49 -0.98
CA GLU A 141 -24.05 -10.28 -0.07
C GLU A 141 -23.65 -10.29 1.41
N HIS A 142 -22.61 -11.05 1.77
CA HIS A 142 -22.17 -11.26 3.15
C HIS A 142 -20.65 -11.12 3.31
N PRO A 143 -20.06 -9.95 3.00
CA PRO A 143 -18.62 -9.78 3.08
C PRO A 143 -18.10 -9.85 4.50
N ASN A 144 -16.85 -10.29 4.65
CA ASN A 144 -16.11 -10.22 5.91
C ASN A 144 -14.66 -9.77 5.68
N SER A 145 -13.88 -9.65 6.75
CA SER A 145 -12.49 -9.22 6.72
C SER A 145 -11.63 -10.08 5.79
N THR A 146 -11.91 -11.38 5.70
CA THR A 146 -11.18 -12.32 4.84
C THR A 146 -11.48 -12.03 3.37
N SER A 147 -12.75 -11.76 3.03
CA SER A 147 -13.19 -11.36 1.70
C SER A 147 -12.47 -10.10 1.24
N ILE A 148 -12.53 -9.04 2.06
CA ILE A 148 -11.91 -7.75 1.72
C ILE A 148 -10.39 -7.86 1.67
N SER A 149 -9.78 -8.54 2.63
CA SER A 149 -8.32 -8.72 2.66
C SER A 149 -7.83 -9.48 1.43
N THR A 150 -8.56 -10.51 1.00
CA THR A 150 -8.24 -11.24 -0.24
C THR A 150 -8.28 -10.31 -1.45
N ARG A 151 -9.30 -9.46 -1.56
CA ARG A 151 -9.41 -8.45 -2.64
C ARG A 151 -8.27 -7.42 -2.57
N ILE A 152 -7.91 -6.92 -1.38
CA ILE A 152 -6.77 -6.02 -1.21
C ILE A 152 -5.46 -6.70 -1.66
N LEU A 153 -5.25 -7.96 -1.29
CA LEU A 153 -4.07 -8.73 -1.69
C LEU A 153 -4.05 -8.98 -3.20
N HIS A 154 -5.19 -9.22 -3.85
CA HIS A 154 -5.30 -9.26 -5.31
C HIS A 154 -4.95 -7.93 -5.94
N THR A 155 -5.44 -6.81 -5.40
CA THR A 155 -5.08 -5.47 -5.89
C THR A 155 -3.59 -5.22 -5.75
N VAL A 156 -2.96 -5.61 -4.64
CA VAL A 156 -1.49 -5.52 -4.47
C VAL A 156 -0.77 -6.38 -5.51
N ALA A 157 -1.21 -7.61 -5.71
CA ALA A 157 -0.63 -8.51 -6.71
C ALA A 157 -0.74 -7.93 -8.12
N LEU A 158 -1.95 -7.53 -8.52
CA LEU A 158 -2.21 -6.94 -9.82
C LEU A 158 -1.47 -5.61 -9.99
N GLN A 159 -1.46 -4.72 -9.01
CA GLN A 159 -0.77 -3.43 -9.12
C GLN A 159 0.73 -3.62 -9.37
N ASN A 160 1.37 -4.60 -8.72
CA ASN A 160 2.79 -4.88 -8.96
C ASN A 160 3.03 -5.66 -10.27
N ILE A 161 2.07 -6.45 -10.76
CA ILE A 161 2.17 -7.19 -12.03
C ILE A 161 1.89 -6.28 -13.24
N THR A 162 0.85 -5.45 -13.16
CA THR A 162 0.25 -4.69 -14.27
C THR A 162 0.42 -3.18 -14.17
N GLY A 163 0.80 -2.64 -13.01
CA GLY A 163 0.85 -1.19 -12.75
C GLY A 163 -0.53 -0.54 -12.52
N THR A 164 -1.63 -1.31 -12.53
CA THR A 164 -3.00 -0.80 -12.42
C THR A 164 -3.70 -1.33 -11.17
N ALA A 165 -4.30 -0.42 -10.40
CA ALA A 165 -5.12 -0.76 -9.23
C ALA A 165 -6.61 -0.53 -9.55
N GLN A 166 -7.43 -1.57 -9.41
CA GLN A 166 -8.89 -1.46 -9.35
C GLN A 166 -9.31 -1.69 -7.89
N LEU A 167 -10.05 -0.73 -7.33
CA LEU A 167 -10.60 -0.81 -5.97
C LEU A 167 -11.99 -1.44 -6.04
N ALA A 168 -12.25 -2.45 -5.21
CA ALA A 168 -13.60 -2.93 -4.93
C ALA A 168 -14.19 -2.11 -3.76
N ARG A 169 -15.50 -1.83 -3.80
CA ARG A 169 -16.25 -1.13 -2.75
C ARG A 169 -17.00 -2.15 -1.89
N GLU A 170 -17.04 -1.95 -0.57
CA GLU A 170 -17.96 -2.68 0.33
C GLU A 170 -18.46 -1.78 1.47
N GLU A 171 -19.73 -1.95 1.83
CA GLU A 171 -20.47 -1.22 2.89
C GLU A 171 -21.18 -2.22 3.82
N THR A 172 -21.46 -1.74 5.05
CA THR A 172 -22.21 -2.33 6.19
C THR A 172 -21.49 -3.33 7.11
N PHE A 173 -21.42 -2.99 8.41
CA PHE A 173 -21.10 -3.93 9.50
C PHE A 173 -22.03 -3.75 10.71
N LYS A 174 -22.65 -4.86 11.16
CA LYS A 174 -23.29 -5.00 12.49
C LYS A 174 -22.81 -6.31 13.13
N SER A 175 -22.59 -6.25 14.45
CA SER A 175 -22.31 -7.36 15.39
C SER A 175 -21.35 -8.45 14.89
N HIS A 176 -20.06 -8.12 14.79
CA HIS A 176 -19.00 -9.09 14.52
C HIS A 176 -18.33 -9.54 15.84
N ASP A 177 -17.63 -10.68 15.79
CA ASP A 177 -16.72 -11.07 16.88
C ASP A 177 -15.55 -10.08 17.02
N ALA A 178 -14.81 -10.15 18.14
CA ALA A 178 -13.78 -9.18 18.46
C ALA A 178 -12.61 -9.17 17.45
N LEU A 179 -12.22 -10.32 16.89
CA LEU A 179 -11.12 -10.41 15.93
C LEU A 179 -11.54 -9.83 14.58
N GLU A 180 -12.73 -10.21 14.12
CA GLU A 180 -13.32 -9.73 12.88
C GLU A 180 -13.52 -8.21 12.93
N ALA A 181 -14.06 -7.66 14.03
CA ALA A 181 -14.18 -6.22 14.22
C ALA A 181 -12.81 -5.51 14.19
N GLN A 182 -11.78 -6.09 14.79
CA GLN A 182 -10.41 -5.57 14.79
C GLN A 182 -9.82 -5.54 13.37
N LEU A 183 -9.96 -6.64 12.62
CA LEU A 183 -9.47 -6.73 11.24
C LEU A 183 -10.21 -5.77 10.30
N LEU A 184 -11.55 -5.71 10.40
CA LEU A 184 -12.35 -4.77 9.63
C LEU A 184 -11.97 -3.31 9.91
N ARG A 185 -11.64 -2.97 11.17
CA ARG A 185 -11.11 -1.64 11.51
C ARG A 185 -9.78 -1.36 10.81
N HIS A 186 -8.85 -2.31 10.80
CA HIS A 186 -7.56 -2.14 10.11
C HIS A 186 -7.76 -1.99 8.60
N ILE A 187 -8.63 -2.82 8.02
CA ILE A 187 -9.01 -2.78 6.60
C ILE A 187 -9.61 -1.41 6.24
N TYR A 188 -10.52 -0.89 7.07
CA TYR A 188 -11.08 0.45 6.90
C TYR A 188 -9.97 1.51 6.81
N TRP A 189 -9.04 1.54 7.76
CA TRP A 189 -7.98 2.55 7.78
C TRP A 189 -7.00 2.41 6.61
N GLN A 190 -6.76 1.17 6.15
CA GLN A 190 -5.98 0.91 4.95
C GLN A 190 -6.67 1.46 3.69
N MET A 191 -7.97 1.21 3.53
CA MET A 191 -8.75 1.71 2.39
C MET A 191 -8.91 3.22 2.43
N TYR A 192 -9.15 3.78 3.63
CA TYR A 192 -9.22 5.21 3.85
C TYR A 192 -7.92 5.89 3.41
N ALA A 193 -6.76 5.43 3.89
CA ALA A 193 -5.46 5.97 3.47
C ALA A 193 -5.24 5.87 1.95
N ALA A 194 -5.70 4.79 1.30
CA ALA A 194 -5.61 4.63 -0.15
C ALA A 194 -6.50 5.60 -0.94
N ASP A 195 -7.71 5.90 -0.45
CA ASP A 195 -8.59 6.92 -1.03
C ASP A 195 -7.98 8.32 -0.89
N GLN A 196 -7.50 8.67 0.32
CA GLN A 196 -6.80 9.93 0.57
C GLN A 196 -5.56 10.09 -0.34
N ALA A 197 -4.76 9.03 -0.50
CA ALA A 197 -3.63 9.04 -1.41
C ALA A 197 -4.04 9.28 -2.87
N SER A 198 -5.16 8.70 -3.31
CA SER A 198 -5.69 8.89 -4.65
C SER A 198 -6.16 10.33 -4.90
N VAL A 199 -6.72 10.99 -3.89
CA VAL A 199 -7.09 12.40 -3.93
C VAL A 199 -5.85 13.29 -4.06
N CYS A 200 -4.83 13.05 -3.22
CA CYS A 200 -3.59 13.82 -3.24
C CYS A 200 -2.80 13.67 -4.55
N LEU A 201 -2.63 12.43 -5.04
CA LEU A 201 -1.69 12.14 -6.13
C LEU A 201 -2.31 12.14 -7.53
N ARG A 202 -3.60 11.79 -7.67
CA ARG A 202 -4.25 11.55 -8.98
C ARG A 202 -5.43 12.48 -9.26
N ASN A 203 -5.62 13.54 -8.47
CA ASN A 203 -6.67 14.55 -8.63
C ASN A 203 -8.09 13.96 -8.78
N ARG A 204 -8.35 12.81 -8.12
CA ARG A 204 -9.67 12.16 -8.09
C ARG A 204 -10.54 12.74 -6.96
N PRO A 205 -11.87 12.72 -7.07
CA PRO A 205 -12.76 13.08 -5.97
C PRO A 205 -12.66 12.07 -4.81
N PHE A 206 -12.95 12.52 -3.58
CA PHE A 206 -13.06 11.67 -2.40
C PHE A 206 -14.17 10.64 -2.57
N HIS A 207 -13.91 9.38 -2.21
CA HIS A 207 -14.95 8.35 -2.13
C HIS A 207 -15.32 8.03 -0.67
N LEU A 208 -14.39 8.19 0.27
CA LEU A 208 -14.59 8.06 1.71
C LEU A 208 -14.43 9.44 2.36
N HIS A 209 -15.35 10.35 2.05
CA HIS A 209 -15.36 11.70 2.62
C HIS A 209 -16.02 11.68 4.01
N ASP A 210 -15.49 12.49 4.94
CA ASP A 210 -16.08 12.74 6.27
C ASP A 210 -17.60 13.03 6.24
N LEU A 211 -18.14 13.60 5.15
CA LEU A 211 -19.57 13.84 4.95
C LEU A 211 -20.44 12.57 4.81
N LEU A 212 -19.82 11.40 4.63
CA LEU A 212 -20.50 10.10 4.60
C LEU A 212 -20.71 9.51 6.01
N TYR A 213 -20.18 10.15 7.05
CA TYR A 213 -20.26 9.69 8.42
C TYR A 213 -20.98 10.72 9.29
N ASP A 214 -21.89 10.24 10.14
CA ASP A 214 -22.55 11.08 11.16
C ASP A 214 -21.58 11.47 12.30
N GLU A 215 -20.46 10.76 12.45
CA GLU A 215 -19.41 10.97 13.46
C GLU A 215 -18.01 10.88 12.83
N GLU A 216 -17.05 11.68 13.33
CA GLU A 216 -15.65 11.60 12.87
C GLU A 216 -15.06 10.19 13.10
N PRO A 217 -14.38 9.59 12.10
CA PRO A 217 -13.74 8.31 12.28
C PRO A 217 -12.69 8.38 13.40
N THR A 218 -12.88 7.59 14.46
CA THR A 218 -11.93 7.56 15.58
C THR A 218 -10.59 6.98 15.14
N ILE A 219 -9.57 7.83 14.95
CA ILE A 219 -8.18 7.40 14.67
C ILE A 219 -7.59 6.63 15.88
N GLY A 220 -8.18 6.80 17.07
CA GLY A 220 -7.80 6.14 18.31
C GLY A 220 -8.25 4.68 18.44
N ARG A 221 -7.53 3.92 19.27
CA ARG A 221 -7.87 2.55 19.70
C ARG A 221 -9.25 2.53 20.37
N PRO A 222 -10.15 1.58 20.06
CA PRO A 222 -11.35 1.36 20.87
C PRO A 222 -10.95 1.10 22.33
N THR A 223 -11.76 1.61 23.25
CA THR A 223 -11.56 1.50 24.70
C THR A 223 -11.54 0.03 25.13
N ALA A 224 -10.38 -0.51 25.49
CA ALA A 224 -10.15 -1.72 26.30
C ALA A 224 -11.00 -2.99 25.99
N GLU A 225 -11.56 -3.14 24.79
CA GLU A 225 -12.12 -4.41 24.34
C GLU A 225 -10.98 -5.44 24.18
N LEU A 226 -11.28 -6.73 24.41
CA LEU A 226 -10.36 -7.86 24.33
C LEU A 226 -9.69 -7.94 22.95
N LEU A 227 -8.60 -7.20 22.77
CA LEU A 227 -7.80 -7.24 21.57
C LEU A 227 -7.16 -8.61 21.45
N ILE A 228 -7.42 -9.24 20.31
CA ILE A 228 -6.86 -10.55 19.98
C ILE A 228 -5.52 -10.25 19.27
N PRO A 229 -4.38 -10.73 19.80
CA PRO A 229 -3.09 -10.56 19.14
C PRO A 229 -3.15 -11.08 17.70
N GLN A 230 -2.78 -10.24 16.74
CA GLN A 230 -2.73 -10.62 15.33
C GLN A 230 -1.47 -11.41 14.97
N ILE A 231 -0.44 -11.30 15.79
CA ILE A 231 0.82 -12.02 15.62
C ILE A 231 0.85 -13.28 16.48
N ASP A 232 1.58 -14.30 16.02
CA ASP A 232 1.78 -15.54 16.78
C ASP A 232 2.73 -15.33 17.97
N MET A 233 2.17 -15.03 19.13
CA MET A 233 2.89 -14.78 20.39
C MET A 233 3.78 -15.95 20.86
N SER A 234 3.65 -17.15 20.27
CA SER A 234 4.56 -18.27 20.57
C SER A 234 5.93 -18.14 19.91
N LYS A 235 6.09 -17.22 18.94
CA LYS A 235 7.35 -17.02 18.23
C LYS A 235 8.34 -16.18 19.02
N ALA A 236 9.56 -16.71 19.19
CA ALA A 236 10.66 -16.03 19.85
C ALA A 236 11.09 -14.70 19.18
N SER A 237 10.77 -14.50 17.90
CA SER A 237 11.08 -13.26 17.18
C SER A 237 10.17 -12.08 17.55
N TYR A 238 9.03 -12.36 18.19
CA TYR A 238 8.07 -11.34 18.58
C TYR A 238 8.23 -11.02 20.06
N ASP A 239 8.25 -9.73 20.39
CA ASP A 239 8.10 -9.28 21.77
C ASP A 239 6.66 -8.84 22.03
N GLU A 240 6.26 -8.79 23.30
CA GLU A 240 4.90 -8.41 23.73
C GLU A 240 4.47 -7.00 23.28
N ILE A 241 5.42 -6.15 22.92
CA ILE A 241 5.21 -4.74 22.59
C ILE A 241 5.26 -4.51 21.07
N LEU A 242 5.74 -5.48 20.30
CA LEU A 242 6.01 -5.37 18.87
C LEU A 242 4.74 -5.05 18.11
N GLU A 243 3.69 -5.86 18.27
CA GLU A 243 2.40 -5.62 17.61
C GLU A 243 1.90 -4.20 17.92
N ARG A 244 1.95 -3.80 19.20
CA ARG A 244 1.53 -2.46 19.61
C ARG A 244 2.34 -1.36 18.91
N ARG A 245 3.66 -1.51 18.79
CA ARG A 245 4.53 -0.54 18.08
C ARG A 245 4.22 -0.52 16.58
N LEU A 246 3.99 -1.67 15.97
CA LEU A 246 3.62 -1.78 14.57
C LEU A 246 2.27 -1.09 14.32
N LEU A 247 1.27 -1.31 15.16
CA LEU A 247 -0.03 -0.64 15.01
C LEU A 247 0.07 0.88 15.15
N VAL A 248 0.89 1.40 16.07
CA VAL A 248 1.15 2.85 16.16
C VAL A 248 1.76 3.38 14.86
N GLY A 249 2.77 2.69 14.29
CA GLY A 249 3.36 3.08 13.01
C GLY A 249 2.39 2.95 11.83
N PHE A 250 1.48 1.97 11.86
CA PHE A 250 0.42 1.79 10.86
C PHE A 250 -0.54 3.00 10.87
N TYR A 251 -1.06 3.39 12.03
CA TYR A 251 -1.99 4.52 12.16
C TYR A 251 -1.36 5.89 11.86
N PHE A 252 -0.03 5.98 11.85
CA PHE A 252 0.68 7.17 11.44
C PHE A 252 0.44 7.52 9.95
N LEU A 253 0.31 6.51 9.08
CA LEU A 253 0.12 6.72 7.64
C LEU A 253 -1.25 7.31 7.29
N PRO A 254 -2.40 6.78 7.78
CA PRO A 254 -3.70 7.41 7.57
C PRO A 254 -3.75 8.87 8.06
N ARG A 255 -3.18 9.18 9.24
CA ARG A 255 -3.11 10.55 9.77
C ARG A 255 -2.36 11.49 8.83
N LEU A 256 -1.23 11.02 8.29
CA LEU A 256 -0.42 11.80 7.35
C LEU A 256 -1.18 12.08 6.04
N TRP A 257 -1.85 11.06 5.49
CA TRP A 257 -2.60 11.20 4.25
C TRP A 257 -3.85 12.07 4.41
N SER A 258 -4.63 11.89 5.49
CA SER A 258 -5.84 12.69 5.71
C SER A 258 -5.51 14.16 5.93
N SER A 259 -4.51 14.47 6.76
CA SER A 259 -4.06 15.85 6.99
C SER A 259 -3.67 16.55 5.67
N ALA A 260 -2.91 15.86 4.81
CA ALA A 260 -2.53 16.41 3.51
C ALA A 260 -3.72 16.53 2.55
N ALA A 261 -4.62 15.54 2.51
CA ALA A 261 -5.78 15.54 1.62
C ALA A 261 -6.76 16.65 1.97
N SER A 262 -7.07 16.84 3.26
CA SER A 262 -7.92 17.93 3.75
C SER A 262 -7.32 19.29 3.42
N LEU A 263 -6.02 19.49 3.65
CA LEU A 263 -5.34 20.74 3.27
C LEU A 263 -5.40 20.99 1.76
N ILE A 264 -5.08 19.98 0.93
CA ILE A 264 -5.13 20.10 -0.54
C ILE A 264 -6.54 20.43 -1.02
N TYR A 265 -7.56 19.82 -0.42
CA TYR A 265 -8.95 20.08 -0.76
C TYR A 265 -9.34 21.54 -0.46
N GLU A 266 -9.06 22.01 0.75
CA GLU A 266 -9.36 23.39 1.15
C GLU A 266 -8.61 24.43 0.31
N LEU A 267 -7.33 24.15 -0.03
CA LEU A 267 -6.55 24.98 -0.96
C LEU A 267 -7.24 25.10 -2.33
N LYS A 268 -7.74 23.98 -2.88
CA LYS A 268 -8.46 23.96 -4.16
C LYS A 268 -9.76 24.75 -4.12
N ILE A 269 -10.54 24.61 -3.04
CA ILE A 269 -11.80 25.34 -2.86
C ILE A 269 -11.54 26.84 -2.76
N HIS A 270 -10.57 27.23 -1.93
CA HIS A 270 -10.19 28.63 -1.77
C HIS A 270 -9.66 29.23 -3.09
N GLY A 271 -8.82 28.48 -3.82
CA GLY A 271 -8.30 28.88 -5.14
C GLY A 271 -9.39 29.11 -6.20
N LYS A 272 -10.51 28.37 -6.12
CA LYS A 272 -11.69 28.55 -6.98
C LYS A 272 -12.58 29.74 -6.60
N GLY A 273 -12.20 30.51 -5.57
CA GLY A 273 -12.91 31.70 -5.11
C GLY A 273 -13.92 31.45 -3.99
N ASN A 274 -14.05 30.21 -3.51
CA ASN A 274 -14.89 29.90 -2.36
C ASN A 274 -14.07 30.03 -1.06
N ARG A 275 -14.22 31.15 -0.36
CA ARG A 275 -13.40 31.49 0.82
C ARG A 275 -14.07 31.10 2.14
N ASN A 276 -14.59 29.88 2.22
CA ASN A 276 -15.20 29.37 3.44
C ASN A 276 -14.21 29.29 4.61
N VAL A 277 -12.94 29.01 4.31
CA VAL A 277 -11.85 28.91 5.29
C VAL A 277 -10.88 30.08 5.12
N GLU A 278 -10.53 30.75 6.22
CA GLU A 278 -9.56 31.85 6.20
C GLU A 278 -8.12 31.37 5.95
N LYS A 279 -7.27 32.21 5.35
CA LYS A 279 -5.85 31.90 5.11
C LYS A 279 -5.08 31.52 6.37
N THR A 280 -5.43 32.13 7.51
CA THR A 280 -4.83 31.80 8.82
C THR A 280 -5.10 30.35 9.21
N GLN A 281 -6.31 29.87 8.94
CA GLN A 281 -6.70 28.49 9.22
C GLN A 281 -6.00 27.50 8.27
N LEU A 282 -5.83 27.87 6.99
CA LEU A 282 -5.04 27.05 6.06
C LEU A 282 -3.56 26.95 6.48
N THR A 283 -3.03 28.03 7.05
CA THR A 283 -1.67 28.06 7.62
C THR A 283 -1.58 27.11 8.81
N HIS A 284 -2.60 27.09 9.66
CA HIS A 284 -2.71 26.14 10.77
C HIS A 284 -2.74 24.69 10.27
N PHE A 285 -3.57 24.37 9.28
CA PHE A 285 -3.61 23.02 8.68
C PHE A 285 -2.26 22.60 8.07
N TYR A 286 -1.52 23.53 7.47
CA TYR A 286 -0.17 23.25 6.99
C TYR A 286 0.83 23.00 8.13
N MET A 287 0.75 23.77 9.22
CA MET A 287 1.57 23.52 10.42
C MET A 287 1.26 22.16 11.05
N GLU A 288 -0.03 21.83 11.24
CA GLU A 288 -0.45 20.52 11.74
C GLU A 288 0.09 19.38 10.89
N PHE A 289 0.10 19.51 9.56
CA PHE A 289 0.69 18.53 8.65
C PHE A 289 2.20 18.34 8.89
N LEU A 290 2.94 19.42 9.14
CA LEU A 290 4.37 19.35 9.44
C LEU A 290 4.62 18.71 10.80
N ASP A 291 3.86 19.12 11.81
CA ASP A 291 3.99 18.70 13.21
C ASP A 291 3.76 17.19 13.39
N ILE A 292 3.04 16.52 12.46
CA ILE A 292 2.91 15.06 12.44
C ILE A 292 4.27 14.38 12.53
N MET A 293 5.29 14.91 11.84
CA MET A 293 6.63 14.30 11.83
C MET A 293 7.40 14.49 13.15
N ASP A 294 7.04 15.48 13.95
CA ASP A 294 7.62 15.68 15.28
C ASP A 294 7.14 14.59 16.27
N ASP A 295 5.94 14.05 16.03
CA ASP A 295 5.37 12.91 16.77
C ASP A 295 5.94 11.55 16.32
N LEU A 296 6.97 11.51 15.46
CA LEU A 296 7.51 10.25 14.94
C LEU A 296 8.05 9.38 16.10
N PRO A 297 7.52 8.16 16.28
CA PRO A 297 7.92 7.31 17.39
C PRO A 297 9.43 7.04 17.45
N THR A 298 9.98 6.98 18.66
CA THR A 298 11.43 6.82 18.87
C THR A 298 12.00 5.55 18.23
N TRP A 299 11.25 4.43 18.25
CA TRP A 299 11.67 3.19 17.60
C TRP A 299 11.68 3.26 16.07
N LEU A 300 11.04 4.25 15.47
CA LEU A 300 11.12 4.53 14.03
C LEU A 300 12.22 5.54 13.69
N GLN A 301 12.97 6.06 14.65
CA GLN A 301 14.10 6.95 14.37
C GLN A 301 15.29 6.16 13.80
N ALA A 302 16.05 6.77 12.87
CA ALA A 302 17.13 6.11 12.15
C ALA A 302 18.16 5.43 13.07
N ALA A 303 18.54 6.09 14.17
CA ALA A 303 19.50 5.57 15.14
C ALA A 303 19.08 4.22 15.77
N ASN A 304 17.79 3.96 15.88
CA ASN A 304 17.25 2.79 16.59
C ASN A 304 16.95 1.60 15.66
N ILE A 305 16.93 1.82 14.35
CA ILE A 305 16.58 0.80 13.36
C ILE A 305 17.76 0.26 12.57
N ILE A 306 18.94 0.90 12.65
CA ILE A 306 20.15 0.40 12.00
C ILE A 306 20.43 -1.02 12.50
N ILE A 307 20.48 -1.95 11.55
CA ILE A 307 20.76 -3.35 11.82
C ILE A 307 22.26 -3.49 12.07
N SER A 308 22.60 -4.07 13.21
CA SER A 308 23.96 -4.37 13.62
C SER A 308 24.24 -5.86 13.46
N PRO A 309 25.47 -6.27 13.10
CA PRO A 309 25.85 -7.69 13.05
C PRO A 309 25.67 -8.41 14.40
N ASN A 310 25.68 -7.66 15.50
CA ASN A 310 25.47 -8.19 16.85
C ASN A 310 23.99 -8.37 17.21
N ASP A 311 23.06 -7.91 16.38
CA ASP A 311 21.64 -8.10 16.61
C ASP A 311 21.28 -9.58 16.43
N GLY A 312 20.62 -10.18 17.42
CA GLY A 312 20.02 -11.50 17.26
C GLY A 312 18.89 -11.50 16.23
N ASN A 313 18.50 -12.69 15.76
CA ASN A 313 17.47 -12.87 14.72
C ASN A 313 16.16 -12.11 15.02
N ALA A 314 15.71 -12.13 16.28
CA ALA A 314 14.52 -11.40 16.72
C ALA A 314 14.65 -9.88 16.52
N ALA A 315 15.76 -9.29 16.95
CA ALA A 315 16.02 -7.87 16.80
C ALA A 315 16.14 -7.46 15.33
N GLN A 316 16.79 -8.28 14.49
CA GLN A 316 16.88 -8.04 13.05
C GLN A 316 15.51 -8.07 12.37
N PHE A 317 14.65 -9.02 12.77
CA PHE A 317 13.27 -9.11 12.28
C PHE A 317 12.48 -7.83 12.61
N GLN A 318 12.52 -7.39 13.87
CA GLN A 318 11.81 -6.19 14.31
C GLN A 318 12.34 -4.92 13.62
N LYS A 319 13.65 -4.75 13.55
CA LYS A 319 14.28 -3.61 12.86
C LYS A 319 13.92 -3.57 11.38
N THR A 320 13.80 -4.73 10.73
CA THR A 320 13.30 -4.83 9.36
C THR A 320 11.87 -4.30 9.25
N ALA A 321 10.96 -4.73 10.12
CA ALA A 321 9.59 -4.24 10.16
C ALA A 321 9.51 -2.72 10.40
N PHE A 322 10.35 -2.19 11.30
CA PHE A 322 10.43 -0.74 11.56
C PHE A 322 11.02 0.04 10.39
N TRP A 323 12.01 -0.49 9.68
CA TRP A 323 12.55 0.12 8.45
C TRP A 323 11.47 0.28 7.39
N VAL A 324 10.66 -0.75 7.20
CA VAL A 324 9.54 -0.79 6.26
C VAL A 324 8.49 0.29 6.61
N GLN A 325 8.18 0.51 7.89
CA GLN A 325 7.28 1.58 8.30
C GLN A 325 7.92 2.96 8.08
N ARG A 326 9.14 3.16 8.56
CA ARG A 326 9.86 4.44 8.45
C ARG A 326 10.00 4.86 7.00
N CYS A 327 10.44 3.97 6.11
CA CYS A 327 10.64 4.32 4.71
C CYS A 327 9.32 4.76 4.06
N THR A 328 8.22 4.05 4.34
CA THR A 328 6.89 4.39 3.81
C THR A 328 6.44 5.76 4.30
N ILE A 329 6.63 6.06 5.59
CA ILE A 329 6.26 7.35 6.19
C ILE A 329 7.09 8.49 5.58
N LEU A 330 8.42 8.37 5.56
CA LEU A 330 9.29 9.46 5.11
C LEU A 330 9.12 9.76 3.61
N VAL A 331 9.08 8.73 2.77
CA VAL A 331 8.88 8.92 1.33
C VAL A 331 7.51 9.53 1.05
N THR A 332 6.47 9.13 1.81
CA THR A 332 5.14 9.73 1.71
C THR A 332 5.15 11.20 2.13
N PHE A 333 5.73 11.54 3.28
CA PHE A 333 5.80 12.90 3.80
C PHE A 333 6.53 13.84 2.82
N GLN A 334 7.71 13.44 2.33
CA GLN A 334 8.48 14.27 1.41
C GLN A 334 7.78 14.45 0.05
N CYS A 335 7.09 13.41 -0.44
CA CYS A 335 6.26 13.52 -1.63
C CYS A 335 5.08 14.49 -1.41
N LEU A 336 4.39 14.38 -0.28
CA LEU A 336 3.25 15.23 0.06
C LEU A 336 3.64 16.70 0.23
N ARG A 337 4.79 17.01 0.84
CA ARG A 337 5.31 18.39 0.91
C ARG A 337 5.39 19.05 -0.46
N LEU A 338 5.90 18.32 -1.46
CA LEU A 338 5.99 18.81 -2.85
C LEU A 338 4.62 18.97 -3.49
N VAL A 339 3.70 18.02 -3.26
CA VAL A 339 2.34 18.10 -3.80
C VAL A 339 1.56 19.27 -3.20
N ILE A 340 1.67 19.50 -1.89
CA ILE A 340 1.06 20.64 -1.21
C ILE A 340 1.64 21.95 -1.75
N LEU A 341 2.96 22.06 -1.89
CA LEU A 341 3.59 23.24 -2.49
C LEU A 341 3.06 23.52 -3.90
N GLN A 342 2.97 22.48 -4.74
CA GLN A 342 2.42 22.62 -6.09
C GLN A 342 0.98 23.12 -6.04
N GLN A 343 0.15 22.59 -5.14
CA GLN A 343 -1.23 23.04 -4.97
C GLN A 343 -1.32 24.49 -4.49
N CYS A 344 -0.45 24.93 -3.58
CA CYS A 344 -0.36 26.33 -3.14
C CYS A 344 -0.05 27.26 -4.31
N ILE A 345 0.89 26.87 -5.18
CA ILE A 345 1.26 27.65 -6.37
C ILE A 345 0.07 27.74 -7.35
N GLU A 346 -0.58 26.62 -7.66
CA GLU A 346 -1.76 26.59 -8.53
C GLU A 346 -2.91 27.43 -7.99
N SER A 347 -3.07 27.47 -6.67
CA SER A 347 -4.14 28.22 -5.99
C SER A 347 -3.79 29.67 -5.68
N LYS A 348 -2.53 30.10 -5.96
CA LYS A 348 -1.97 31.42 -5.61
C LYS A 348 -2.02 31.73 -4.11
N LEU A 349 -1.61 30.75 -3.31
CA LEU A 349 -1.64 30.77 -1.85
C LEU A 349 -0.30 30.35 -1.23
N CYS A 350 0.82 30.74 -1.85
CA CYS A 350 2.16 30.40 -1.37
C CYS A 350 2.47 31.03 0.01
N ASP A 351 1.78 32.11 0.36
CA ASP A 351 1.89 32.81 1.64
C ASP A 351 1.53 31.93 2.85
N ILE A 352 0.69 30.91 2.66
CA ILE A 352 0.36 29.89 3.68
C ILE A 352 1.61 29.13 4.15
N MET A 353 2.58 28.93 3.25
CA MET A 353 3.86 28.30 3.57
C MET A 353 4.94 29.31 3.97
N GLY A 354 4.57 30.58 4.17
CA GLY A 354 5.50 31.68 4.43
C GLY A 354 6.34 32.09 3.22
N LEU A 355 5.92 31.72 2.00
CA LEU A 355 6.64 32.02 0.77
C LEU A 355 6.07 33.26 0.07
N ASN A 356 6.91 33.95 -0.70
CA ASN A 356 6.46 35.00 -1.61
C ASN A 356 6.21 34.43 -3.01
N ASP A 357 5.36 35.11 -3.80
CA ASP A 357 5.02 34.69 -5.16
C ASP A 357 6.13 34.99 -6.19
N GLN A 358 7.37 35.22 -5.76
CA GLN A 358 8.47 35.44 -6.69
C GLN A 358 8.87 34.11 -7.35
N PRO A 359 8.88 34.02 -8.70
CA PRO A 359 9.12 32.75 -9.41
C PRO A 359 10.42 32.05 -8.99
N LEU A 360 11.51 32.82 -8.82
CA LEU A 360 12.80 32.29 -8.41
C LEU A 360 12.76 31.67 -6.99
N THR A 361 12.06 32.30 -6.05
CA THR A 361 11.91 31.78 -4.67
C THR A 361 11.16 30.45 -4.67
N LEU A 362 10.10 30.35 -5.46
CA LEU A 362 9.29 29.14 -5.59
C LEU A 362 10.10 28.01 -6.24
N GLU A 363 10.83 28.29 -7.32
CA GLU A 363 11.70 27.29 -7.96
C GLU A 363 12.82 26.79 -7.03
N LEU A 364 13.50 27.70 -6.30
CA LEU A 364 14.52 27.32 -5.32
C LEU A 364 13.94 26.44 -4.21
N THR A 365 12.72 26.77 -3.74
CA THR A 365 12.02 25.98 -2.72
C THR A 365 11.64 24.60 -3.24
N LYS A 366 11.08 24.50 -4.46
CA LYS A 366 10.81 23.20 -5.11
C LYS A 366 12.08 22.36 -5.20
N ILE A 367 13.19 22.93 -5.66
CA ILE A 367 14.49 22.25 -5.76
C ILE A 367 15.00 21.77 -4.40
N GLY A 368 14.84 22.58 -3.34
CA GLY A 368 15.18 22.17 -1.97
C GLY A 368 14.38 20.95 -1.51
N MET A 369 13.06 20.96 -1.71
CA MET A 369 12.21 19.82 -1.34
C MET A 369 12.47 18.58 -2.21
N ILE A 370 12.78 18.75 -3.50
CA ILE A 370 13.22 17.64 -4.39
C ILE A 370 14.52 17.02 -3.86
N HIS A 371 15.46 17.85 -3.42
CA HIS A 371 16.69 17.37 -2.82
C HIS A 371 16.41 16.52 -1.58
N ASP A 372 15.56 17.00 -0.66
CA ASP A 372 15.17 16.26 0.55
C ASP A 372 14.53 14.90 0.21
N PHE A 373 13.67 14.86 -0.81
CA PHE A 373 13.04 13.63 -1.29
C PHE A 373 14.08 12.64 -1.85
N VAL A 374 14.96 13.10 -2.74
CA VAL A 374 16.03 12.27 -3.34
C VAL A 374 17.00 11.77 -2.27
N GLN A 375 17.35 12.62 -1.29
CA GLN A 375 18.22 12.23 -0.19
C GLN A 375 17.55 11.17 0.68
N THR A 376 16.26 11.35 1.00
CA THR A 376 15.48 10.36 1.75
C THR A 376 15.51 8.98 1.06
N LEU A 377 15.34 8.93 -0.26
CA LEU A 377 15.45 7.67 -1.01
C LEU A 377 16.86 7.06 -0.95
N HIS A 378 17.89 7.89 -0.91
CA HIS A 378 19.27 7.42 -0.82
C HIS A 378 19.61 6.85 0.57
N ASP A 379 19.06 7.44 1.63
CA ASP A 379 19.31 7.03 3.01
C ASP A 379 18.58 5.72 3.38
N ILE A 380 17.59 5.31 2.59
CA ILE A 380 16.84 4.07 2.79
C ILE A 380 17.60 2.90 2.14
N PRO A 381 17.87 1.81 2.89
CA PRO A 381 18.42 0.60 2.30
C PRO A 381 17.54 0.09 1.14
N PHE A 382 18.17 -0.15 0.00
CA PHE A 382 17.47 -0.33 -1.28
C PHE A 382 16.42 -1.46 -1.27
N VAL A 383 16.68 -2.53 -0.52
CA VAL A 383 15.74 -3.64 -0.34
C VAL A 383 14.37 -3.19 0.16
N TYR A 384 14.31 -2.18 1.03
CA TYR A 384 13.04 -1.65 1.56
C TYR A 384 12.30 -0.77 0.56
N LEU A 385 13.01 -0.19 -0.43
CA LEU A 385 12.37 0.47 -1.56
C LEU A 385 11.78 -0.57 -2.52
N GLN A 386 12.51 -1.64 -2.81
CA GLN A 386 12.05 -2.74 -3.68
C GLN A 386 10.78 -3.40 -3.13
N VAL A 387 10.78 -3.73 -1.85
CA VAL A 387 9.65 -4.41 -1.19
C VAL A 387 8.41 -3.51 -1.09
N LYS A 388 8.52 -2.20 -1.29
CA LYS A 388 7.32 -1.34 -1.37
C LYS A 388 6.72 -1.27 -2.76
N GLY A 389 7.43 -1.72 -3.78
CA GLY A 389 6.92 -1.89 -5.14
C GLY A 389 6.31 -0.62 -5.74
N GLU A 390 5.23 -0.81 -6.49
CA GLU A 390 4.61 0.24 -7.31
C GLU A 390 4.14 1.48 -6.53
N PRO A 391 3.61 1.41 -5.30
CA PRO A 391 3.32 2.61 -4.51
C PRO A 391 4.51 3.57 -4.36
N THR A 392 5.74 3.07 -4.18
CA THR A 392 6.93 3.92 -4.10
C THR A 392 7.29 4.50 -5.46
N VAL A 393 7.19 3.69 -6.51
CA VAL A 393 7.39 4.11 -7.91
C VAL A 393 6.45 5.26 -8.29
N GLU A 394 5.15 5.19 -7.94
CA GLU A 394 4.18 6.25 -8.20
C GLU A 394 4.62 7.58 -7.57
N ARG A 395 5.11 7.56 -6.33
CA ARG A 395 5.62 8.76 -5.64
C ARG A 395 6.85 9.32 -6.33
N ILE A 396 7.79 8.46 -6.74
CA ILE A 396 8.97 8.86 -7.51
C ILE A 396 8.55 9.49 -8.84
N ARG A 397 7.59 8.88 -9.55
CA ARG A 397 7.04 9.41 -10.80
C ARG A 397 6.37 10.77 -10.61
N ARG A 398 5.59 10.95 -9.53
CA ARG A 398 4.98 12.24 -9.22
C ARG A 398 6.02 13.33 -9.02
N VAL A 399 7.09 13.06 -8.27
CA VAL A 399 8.20 14.01 -8.09
C VAL A 399 8.94 14.23 -9.41
N GLY A 400 9.16 13.18 -10.19
CA GLY A 400 9.74 13.26 -11.54
C GLY A 400 8.95 14.20 -12.47
N SER A 401 7.62 14.15 -12.45
CA SER A 401 6.78 15.07 -13.22
C SER A 401 6.96 16.53 -12.79
N ILE A 402 7.11 16.80 -11.48
CA ILE A 402 7.38 18.16 -10.97
C ILE A 402 8.77 18.64 -11.43
N ILE A 403 9.77 17.75 -11.46
CA ILE A 403 11.10 18.08 -11.97
C ILE A 403 11.04 18.42 -13.48
N LEU A 404 10.28 17.67 -14.26
CA LEU A 404 10.07 17.96 -15.68
C LEU A 404 9.41 19.33 -15.90
N GLU A 405 8.42 19.68 -15.09
CA GLU A 405 7.81 21.02 -15.12
C GLU A 405 8.84 22.13 -14.83
N ILE A 406 9.79 21.89 -13.92
CA ILE A 406 10.88 22.83 -13.67
C ILE A 406 11.81 22.91 -14.89
N LEU A 407 12.19 21.78 -15.48
CA LEU A 407 13.08 21.75 -16.65
C LEU A 407 12.47 22.47 -17.86
N ASP A 408 11.16 22.38 -18.05
CA ASP A 408 10.44 23.02 -19.16
C ASP A 408 10.28 24.54 -18.98
N ASN A 409 10.30 25.03 -17.73
CA ASN A 409 10.03 26.43 -17.40
C ASN A 409 11.24 27.20 -16.83
N ALA A 410 12.32 26.52 -16.45
CA ALA A 410 13.46 27.13 -15.77
C ALA A 410 14.20 28.14 -16.65
N ILE A 411 14.15 29.41 -16.25
CA ILE A 411 14.94 30.49 -16.85
C ILE A 411 16.38 30.46 -16.31
N ASN A 412 16.56 29.96 -15.08
CA ASN A 412 17.85 29.96 -14.40
C ASN A 412 18.63 28.67 -14.67
N GLU A 413 19.80 28.82 -15.30
CA GLU A 413 20.68 27.70 -15.66
C GLU A 413 21.10 26.83 -14.47
N ARG A 414 21.34 27.41 -13.29
CA ARG A 414 21.76 26.64 -12.11
C ARG A 414 20.62 25.77 -11.57
N ILE A 415 19.38 26.27 -11.64
CA ILE A 415 18.19 25.49 -11.25
C ILE A 415 18.00 24.34 -12.23
N ARG A 416 18.17 24.60 -13.53
CA ARG A 416 18.10 23.58 -14.58
C ARG A 416 19.12 22.46 -14.36
N ILE A 417 20.40 22.78 -14.15
CA ILE A 417 21.46 21.80 -13.88
C ILE A 417 21.14 20.92 -12.66
N ARG A 418 20.63 21.53 -11.57
CA ARG A 418 20.24 20.78 -10.37
C ARG A 418 19.04 19.87 -10.62
N ALA A 419 18.03 20.37 -11.32
CA ALA A 419 16.86 19.60 -11.71
C ALA A 419 17.26 18.38 -12.57
N GLU A 420 18.13 18.56 -13.57
CA GLU A 420 18.65 17.47 -14.39
C GLU A 420 19.38 16.41 -13.55
N HIS A 421 20.25 16.85 -12.64
CA HIS A 421 20.96 15.94 -11.75
C HIS A 421 20.01 15.09 -10.90
N TYR A 422 18.99 15.70 -10.27
CA TYR A 422 18.01 14.98 -9.48
C TYR A 422 17.12 14.07 -10.34
N PHE A 423 16.74 14.50 -11.54
CA PHE A 423 15.97 13.68 -12.46
C PHE A 423 16.72 12.41 -12.84
N THR A 424 18.00 12.52 -13.21
CA THR A 424 18.85 11.36 -13.53
C THR A 424 18.95 10.39 -12.34
N ARG A 425 19.06 10.91 -11.10
CA ARG A 425 19.07 10.05 -9.91
C ARG A 425 17.76 9.30 -9.70
N LEU A 426 16.61 9.94 -9.97
CA LEU A 426 15.32 9.26 -9.89
C LEU A 426 15.19 8.16 -10.95
N LEU A 427 15.67 8.41 -12.18
CA LEU A 427 15.68 7.39 -13.24
C LEU A 427 16.56 6.19 -12.87
N ASP A 428 17.75 6.40 -12.30
CA ASP A 428 18.62 5.31 -11.82
C ASP A 428 17.92 4.45 -10.76
N ILE A 429 17.24 5.09 -9.81
CA ILE A 429 16.46 4.39 -8.77
C ILE A 429 15.33 3.58 -9.41
N LEU A 430 14.56 4.17 -10.34
CA LEU A 430 13.44 3.49 -11.01
C LEU A 430 13.89 2.29 -11.86
N ALA A 431 15.00 2.45 -12.59
CA ALA A 431 15.59 1.36 -13.37
C ALA A 431 16.00 0.20 -12.47
N ARG A 432 16.61 0.48 -11.31
CA ARG A 432 16.98 -0.55 -10.33
C ARG A 432 15.78 -1.18 -9.60
N LEU A 433 14.65 -0.49 -9.54
CA LEU A 433 13.39 -1.04 -9.03
C LEU A 433 12.70 -1.96 -10.05
N ASP A 434 13.31 -2.17 -11.23
CA ASP A 434 12.75 -2.93 -12.36
C ASP A 434 11.35 -2.43 -12.74
N SER A 435 11.16 -1.11 -12.66
CA SER A 435 9.87 -0.50 -12.91
C SER A 435 9.70 -0.15 -14.38
N LYS A 436 8.60 -0.63 -14.97
CA LYS A 436 8.09 -0.19 -16.29
C LYS A 436 7.86 1.34 -16.36
N SER A 437 7.87 2.04 -15.22
CA SER A 437 7.74 3.50 -15.15
C SER A 437 9.00 4.27 -15.55
N SER A 438 10.18 3.62 -15.62
CA SER A 438 11.39 4.27 -16.12
C SER A 438 11.21 4.69 -17.59
N ASP A 439 10.67 3.79 -18.42
CA ASP A 439 10.45 4.02 -19.85
C ASP A 439 9.48 5.18 -20.09
N VAL A 440 8.39 5.23 -19.32
CA VAL A 440 7.38 6.31 -19.40
C VAL A 440 7.98 7.69 -19.09
N LEU A 441 8.85 7.79 -18.07
CA LEU A 441 9.50 9.08 -17.75
C LEU A 441 10.57 9.47 -18.77
N VAL A 442 11.25 8.50 -19.39
CA VAL A 442 12.19 8.74 -20.49
C VAL A 442 11.43 9.26 -21.72
N GLU A 443 10.34 8.61 -22.12
CA GLU A 443 9.46 9.07 -23.21
C GLU A 443 8.89 10.47 -22.96
N LEU A 444 8.48 10.77 -21.71
CA LEU A 444 8.02 12.09 -21.32
C LEU A 444 9.14 13.15 -21.42
N ARG A 445 10.37 12.79 -21.04
CA ARG A 445 11.53 13.69 -21.20
C ARG A 445 11.80 13.99 -22.68
N GLU A 446 11.80 12.97 -23.53
CA GLU A 446 12.00 13.13 -24.97
C GLU A 446 10.90 14.01 -25.59
N SER A 447 9.66 13.81 -25.17
CA SER A 447 8.51 14.62 -25.58
C SER A 447 8.63 16.09 -25.12
N SER A 448 9.08 16.33 -23.89
CA SER A 448 9.35 17.69 -23.37
C SER A 448 10.49 18.37 -24.14
N GLN A 449 11.59 17.66 -24.40
CA GLN A 449 12.71 18.18 -25.20
C GLN A 449 12.31 18.53 -26.63
N ALA A 450 11.45 17.72 -27.27
CA ALA A 450 10.90 18.02 -28.59
C ALA A 450 10.04 19.31 -28.59
N ARG A 451 9.23 19.54 -27.54
CA ARG A 451 8.44 20.77 -27.41
C ARG A 451 9.29 22.01 -27.20
N ILE A 452 10.40 21.90 -26.47
CA ILE A 452 11.38 22.99 -26.29
C ILE A 452 12.04 23.34 -27.63
N GLY A 453 12.43 22.33 -28.43
CA GLY A 453 13.00 22.53 -29.76
C GLY A 453 12.05 23.26 -30.72
N ILE A 454 10.75 22.95 -30.66
CA ILE A 454 9.71 23.62 -31.47
C ILE A 454 9.51 25.07 -31.01
N ARG A 455 9.43 25.35 -29.70
CA ARG A 455 9.29 26.72 -29.17
C ARG A 455 10.48 27.61 -29.51
N LEU A 456 11.70 27.07 -29.49
CA LEU A 456 12.91 27.80 -29.90
C LEU A 456 12.88 28.12 -31.41
N HIS A 457 12.36 27.21 -32.25
CA HIS A 457 12.19 27.47 -33.68
C HIS A 457 11.11 28.52 -33.97
N GLU A 458 10.01 28.54 -33.23
CA GLU A 458 8.95 29.56 -33.36
C GLU A 458 9.40 30.94 -32.86
N GLN A 459 10.24 31.00 -31.82
CA GLN A 459 10.82 32.27 -31.33
C GLN A 459 11.95 32.81 -32.21
N LEU A 460 12.60 31.98 -33.02
CA LEU A 460 13.59 32.40 -34.03
C LEU A 460 12.96 32.75 -35.39
N ALA A 461 11.67 32.46 -35.57
CA ALA A 461 10.90 32.76 -36.78
C ALA A 461 10.02 34.03 -36.67
N LEU A 462 10.05 34.71 -35.52
CA LEU A 462 9.52 36.05 -35.25
C LEU A 462 10.67 37.03 -35.06
#